data_AF-A0A6G0HJG0-F1
#
_entry.id   AF-A0A6G0HJG0-F1
#
_cell.length_a   1.000
_cell.length_b   1.000
_cell.length_c   1.000
_cell.angle_alpha   90.00
_cell.angle_beta   90.00
_cell.angle_gamma   90.00
#
_symmetry.space_group_name_H-M   'P 1'
#
loop_
_entity.id
_entity.type
_entity.pdbx_description
1 polymer ?
#
loop_
_entity_poly.entity_id
_entity_poly.type
_entity_poly.pdbx_seq_one_letter_code
_entity_poly.pdbx_strand_id
1 'polypeptide(L)'
;MASRKRRLVGDSSEQDGLQPSCKKPGKRHVAALILARGGSKGIPLKNIKMLAGVPLLGWVLRAAVDSDMFDSIWVSTDHDDIEKVAKAWNAKVHRRSPEVSKDSSTSLETIQEFVKLNPEVDVICNIQATAPCLHPYHVKEALEMITQQGFDSVFSVVRRHQFRWQEVKKGSGEFTKPLNLDPVNRPRRQDWDGELCENGSFYFTTRDLIVNQGLLQGGKLCYYEMLPEYSVDIDVDIDWPVAEQRVLRYGYFGRDIPEVVRLMFCKVSGCLTEGRIFLSLSGEEMVSINTRDTMGIRMLQEEEVEVVLLTSIEDPVAQALADKLAKRTGCKVLQVGMEPMDALNPMVEQRKLNWKDVAYMGTDKPDVKCLNLAGLSAVPGDAPVVAINAAKYTCHSIGGKGAMREFAEHILLQKQKAKSQISQDRIDRSSF
;
A
#
# COMPACT_ATOMS: atom_id res chain seq x y z
N MET A 1 54.82 -43.88 -41.90
CA MET A 1 55.95 -44.55 -41.22
C MET A 1 56.85 -43.48 -40.63
N ALA A 2 57.39 -43.73 -39.42
CA ALA A 2 58.42 -42.96 -38.69
C ALA A 2 58.03 -41.52 -38.27
N SER A 3 58.22 -40.97 -37.07
CA SER A 3 58.90 -41.29 -35.80
C SER A 3 59.69 -40.03 -35.39
N ARG A 4 59.26 -39.37 -34.28
CA ARG A 4 60.05 -38.66 -33.24
C ARG A 4 61.13 -37.64 -33.69
N LYS A 5 61.30 -36.43 -33.12
CA LYS A 5 61.42 -36.05 -31.69
C LYS A 5 61.75 -34.54 -31.57
N ARG A 6 61.26 -33.92 -30.46
CA ARG A 6 61.88 -32.88 -29.58
C ARG A 6 62.13 -31.42 -30.03
N ARG A 7 61.59 -30.48 -29.23
CA ARG A 7 62.23 -29.43 -28.36
C ARG A 7 61.09 -28.59 -27.74
N LEU A 8 60.85 -28.57 -26.41
CA LEU A 8 61.44 -27.78 -25.31
C LEU A 8 61.40 -26.24 -25.46
N VAL A 9 61.22 -25.58 -24.30
CA VAL A 9 61.15 -24.13 -23.99
C VAL A 9 59.71 -23.57 -24.07
N GLY A 10 59.14 -22.86 -23.11
CA GLY A 10 59.64 -22.23 -21.89
C GLY A 10 58.93 -20.89 -21.71
N ASP A 11 58.18 -20.80 -20.61
CA ASP A 11 57.72 -19.67 -19.79
C ASP A 11 57.44 -18.24 -20.35
N SER A 12 56.45 -17.65 -19.68
CA SER A 12 56.17 -16.23 -19.41
C SER A 12 55.28 -15.39 -20.34
N SER A 13 54.15 -15.02 -19.73
CA SER A 13 53.40 -13.76 -19.77
C SER A 13 52.76 -13.31 -21.08
N GLU A 14 51.42 -13.31 -21.09
CA GLU A 14 50.64 -12.18 -21.60
C GLU A 14 49.20 -12.23 -21.08
N GLN A 15 48.63 -11.03 -20.96
CA GLN A 15 47.52 -10.61 -20.11
C GLN A 15 46.16 -11.18 -20.56
N ASP A 16 45.42 -11.76 -19.62
CA ASP A 16 44.01 -12.11 -19.82
C ASP A 16 43.15 -10.84 -19.89
N GLY A 17 42.89 -10.39 -21.11
CA GLY A 17 41.80 -9.48 -21.40
C GLY A 17 40.47 -10.18 -21.15
N LEU A 18 39.76 -9.77 -20.09
CA LEU A 18 38.36 -10.13 -19.90
C LEU A 18 37.55 -9.58 -21.09
N GLN A 19 37.17 -10.47 -22.00
CA GLN A 19 36.15 -10.18 -23.00
C GLN A 19 34.78 -10.02 -22.31
N PRO A 20 33.96 -9.03 -22.71
CA PRO A 20 32.61 -8.87 -22.17
C PRO A 20 31.75 -10.06 -22.64
N SER A 21 31.22 -10.82 -21.69
CA SER A 21 30.35 -11.97 -21.96
C SER A 21 29.10 -11.52 -22.71
N CYS A 22 28.92 -12.09 -23.89
CA CYS A 22 27.75 -11.92 -24.75
C CYS A 22 26.47 -12.34 -24.01
N LYS A 23 25.59 -11.39 -23.65
CA LYS A 23 24.25 -11.66 -23.08
C LYS A 23 23.37 -12.33 -24.15
N LYS A 24 22.81 -13.49 -23.84
CA LYS A 24 21.73 -14.13 -24.62
C LYS A 24 20.52 -13.16 -24.71
N PRO A 25 19.68 -13.21 -25.76
CA PRO A 25 18.48 -12.38 -25.85
C PRO A 25 17.46 -12.91 -24.83
N GLY A 26 17.50 -12.37 -23.61
CA GLY A 26 16.82 -12.91 -22.44
C GLY A 26 16.14 -11.80 -21.64
N LYS A 27 15.00 -12.15 -21.04
CA LYS A 27 14.11 -11.33 -20.19
C LYS A 27 14.84 -10.19 -19.47
N ARG A 28 14.40 -8.94 -19.71
CA ARG A 28 14.88 -7.75 -18.98
C ARG A 28 14.46 -7.83 -17.51
N HIS A 29 15.37 -7.58 -16.57
CA HIS A 29 15.04 -7.50 -15.15
C HIS A 29 14.35 -6.16 -14.84
N VAL A 30 13.13 -6.21 -14.31
CA VAL A 30 12.33 -5.04 -13.95
C VAL A 30 12.32 -4.86 -12.44
N ALA A 31 12.79 -3.72 -11.94
CA ALA A 31 12.82 -3.41 -10.53
C ALA A 31 11.89 -2.25 -10.16
N ALA A 32 11.05 -2.43 -9.15
CA ALA A 32 10.41 -1.31 -8.46
C ALA A 32 11.40 -0.71 -7.45
N LEU A 33 11.48 0.62 -7.40
CA LEU A 33 12.37 1.34 -6.51
C LEU A 33 11.63 2.51 -5.85
N ILE A 34 11.39 2.40 -4.55
CA ILE A 34 10.79 3.47 -3.75
C ILE A 34 11.91 4.19 -3.01
N LEU A 35 12.00 5.51 -3.16
CA LEU A 35 12.98 6.35 -2.44
C LEU A 35 12.32 6.88 -1.16
N ALA A 36 12.76 6.38 -0.01
CA ALA A 36 12.14 6.69 1.28
C ALA A 36 13.19 7.22 2.28
N ARG A 37 13.42 8.53 2.26
CA ARG A 37 14.32 9.21 3.20
C ARG A 37 13.73 9.39 4.60
N GLY A 38 14.57 9.32 5.63
CA GLY A 38 14.21 9.67 7.00
C GLY A 38 14.01 11.17 7.20
N GLY A 39 14.92 11.98 6.66
CA GLY A 39 14.94 13.45 6.77
C GLY A 39 13.92 14.18 5.88
N SER A 40 12.64 13.92 6.06
CA SER A 40 11.57 14.61 5.32
C SER A 40 11.32 16.03 5.88
N LYS A 41 11.44 17.08 5.03
CA LYS A 41 11.28 18.50 5.43
C LYS A 41 9.89 18.84 5.99
N GLY A 42 8.82 18.40 5.32
CA GLY A 42 7.45 18.77 5.68
C GLY A 42 6.95 17.99 6.89
N ILE A 43 7.02 16.66 6.80
CA ILE A 43 6.51 15.74 7.83
C ILE A 43 7.66 14.82 8.24
N PRO A 44 8.17 14.87 9.47
CA PRO A 44 9.19 13.94 9.94
C PRO A 44 8.77 12.48 9.74
N LEU A 45 9.66 11.64 9.21
CA LEU A 45 9.37 10.24 8.91
C LEU A 45 8.11 10.00 8.07
N LYS A 46 7.77 10.94 7.16
CA LYS A 46 6.57 10.90 6.28
C LYS A 46 6.29 9.51 5.68
N ASN A 47 7.33 8.85 5.20
CA ASN A 47 7.23 7.55 4.51
C ASN A 47 6.73 6.39 5.39
N ILE A 48 6.79 6.52 6.72
CA ILE A 48 6.28 5.53 7.67
C ILE A 48 5.19 6.08 8.59
N LYS A 49 4.75 7.33 8.39
CA LYS A 49 3.58 7.87 9.08
C LYS A 49 2.33 7.14 8.57
N MET A 50 1.42 6.85 9.49
CA MET A 50 0.22 6.05 9.22
C MET A 50 -0.84 6.85 8.47
N LEU A 51 -1.18 6.39 7.28
CA LEU A 51 -2.23 6.92 6.43
C LEU A 51 -3.36 5.87 6.34
N ALA A 52 -4.52 6.15 6.93
CA ALA A 52 -5.63 5.20 7.01
C ALA A 52 -5.23 3.84 7.59
N GLY A 53 -4.43 3.85 8.66
CA GLY A 53 -4.00 2.65 9.36
C GLY A 53 -2.88 1.85 8.68
N VAL A 54 -2.27 2.36 7.62
CA VAL A 54 -1.17 1.72 6.90
C VAL A 54 -0.01 2.70 6.78
N PRO A 55 1.27 2.31 7.00
CA PRO A 55 2.41 3.20 6.75
C PRO A 55 2.36 3.72 5.31
N LEU A 56 2.69 4.99 5.06
CA LEU A 56 2.58 5.60 3.72
C LEU A 56 3.23 4.74 2.61
N LEU A 57 4.46 4.26 2.85
CA LEU A 57 5.18 3.33 1.98
C LEU A 57 4.40 2.04 1.68
N GLY A 58 3.65 1.52 2.65
CA GLY A 58 2.89 0.27 2.53
C GLY A 58 1.82 0.32 1.44
N TRP A 59 1.24 1.49 1.15
CA TRP A 59 0.26 1.65 0.06
C TRP A 59 0.85 1.34 -1.31
N VAL A 60 2.00 1.95 -1.61
CA VAL A 60 2.67 1.76 -2.90
C VAL A 60 3.37 0.41 -3.00
N LEU A 61 3.92 -0.11 -1.89
CA LEU A 61 4.48 -1.46 -1.86
C LEU A 61 3.43 -2.52 -2.14
N ARG A 62 2.24 -2.39 -1.57
CA ARG A 62 1.11 -3.31 -1.84
C ARG A 62 0.75 -3.33 -3.31
N ALA A 63 0.59 -2.16 -3.93
CA ALA A 63 0.30 -2.07 -5.36
C ALA A 63 1.43 -2.64 -6.24
N ALA A 64 2.70 -2.43 -5.85
CA ALA A 64 3.85 -2.97 -6.56
C ALA A 64 3.92 -4.50 -6.47
N VAL A 65 3.77 -5.07 -5.26
CA VAL A 65 3.74 -6.52 -5.02
C VAL A 65 2.59 -7.15 -5.80
N ASP A 66 1.39 -6.59 -5.65
CA ASP A 66 0.18 -7.13 -6.26
C ASP A 66 0.10 -6.88 -7.78
N SER A 67 1.08 -6.21 -8.38
CA SER A 67 1.19 -6.12 -9.85
C SER A 67 1.69 -7.41 -10.50
N ASP A 68 2.46 -8.25 -9.79
CA ASP A 68 3.24 -9.35 -10.39
C ASP A 68 4.15 -8.93 -11.56
N MET A 69 4.48 -7.64 -11.67
CA MET A 69 5.24 -7.09 -12.80
C MET A 69 6.75 -6.92 -12.54
N PHE A 70 7.18 -7.07 -11.29
CA PHE A 70 8.56 -6.80 -10.88
C PHE A 70 9.32 -8.08 -10.53
N ASP A 71 10.53 -8.24 -11.07
CA ASP A 71 11.46 -9.29 -10.65
C ASP A 71 12.06 -8.99 -9.26
N SER A 72 12.05 -7.72 -8.86
CA SER A 72 12.45 -7.29 -7.51
C SER A 72 11.82 -5.96 -7.10
N ILE A 73 11.46 -5.83 -5.82
CA ILE A 73 10.91 -4.61 -5.23
C ILE A 73 11.86 -4.10 -4.17
N TRP A 74 12.27 -2.84 -4.28
CA TRP A 74 13.29 -2.23 -3.45
C TRP A 74 12.80 -0.95 -2.77
N VAL A 75 13.26 -0.74 -1.55
CA VAL A 75 13.17 0.53 -0.83
C VAL A 75 14.59 1.06 -0.59
N SER A 76 14.89 2.22 -1.14
CA SER A 76 16.13 2.97 -0.89
C SER A 76 15.94 3.88 0.31
N THR A 77 16.69 3.66 1.39
CA THR A 77 16.55 4.43 2.63
C THR A 77 17.87 4.60 3.38
N ASP A 78 17.94 5.66 4.18
CA ASP A 78 19.01 5.98 5.12
C ASP A 78 18.61 5.69 6.58
N HIS A 79 17.35 5.30 6.84
CA HIS A 79 16.78 5.25 8.18
C HIS A 79 16.35 3.83 8.60
N ASP A 80 16.76 3.41 9.80
CA ASP A 80 16.55 2.05 10.30
C ASP A 80 15.07 1.68 10.45
N ASP A 81 14.23 2.60 10.91
CA ASP A 81 12.79 2.32 11.05
C ASP A 81 12.08 2.19 9.70
N ILE A 82 12.54 2.89 8.66
CA ILE A 82 12.01 2.74 7.31
C ILE A 82 12.43 1.37 6.75
N GLU A 83 13.67 0.94 7.01
CA GLU A 83 14.14 -0.40 6.64
C GLU A 83 13.30 -1.50 7.32
N LYS A 84 12.98 -1.36 8.61
CA LYS A 84 12.12 -2.33 9.33
C LYS A 84 10.75 -2.45 8.66
N VAL A 85 10.13 -1.32 8.32
CA VAL A 85 8.84 -1.31 7.62
C VAL A 85 8.99 -1.94 6.24
N ALA A 86 9.98 -1.55 5.43
CA ALA A 86 10.20 -2.12 4.10
C ALA A 86 10.33 -3.66 4.13
N LYS A 87 11.11 -4.20 5.07
CA LYS A 87 11.26 -5.65 5.26
C LYS A 87 9.97 -6.35 5.67
N ALA A 88 9.16 -5.71 6.52
CA ALA A 88 7.85 -6.26 6.92
C ALA A 88 6.87 -6.39 5.73
N TRP A 89 7.08 -5.60 4.67
CA TRP A 89 6.32 -5.65 3.42
C TRP A 89 7.02 -6.47 2.32
N ASN A 90 7.98 -7.33 2.68
CA ASN A 90 8.77 -8.17 1.77
C ASN A 90 9.54 -7.40 0.68
N ALA A 91 9.81 -6.12 0.88
CA ALA A 91 10.68 -5.35 0.00
C ALA A 91 12.16 -5.54 0.37
N LYS A 92 13.02 -5.62 -0.64
CA LYS A 92 14.46 -5.55 -0.46
C LYS A 92 14.85 -4.13 -0.07
N VAL A 93 15.97 -3.96 0.63
CA VAL A 93 16.41 -2.65 1.10
C VAL A 93 17.77 -2.30 0.49
N HIS A 94 17.83 -1.13 -0.13
CA HIS A 94 19.08 -0.47 -0.54
C HIS A 94 19.41 0.58 0.52
N ARG A 95 20.48 0.34 1.30
CA ARG A 95 20.98 1.35 2.24
C ARG A 95 21.78 2.38 1.47
N ARG A 96 21.14 3.52 1.21
CA ARG A 96 21.70 4.59 0.40
C ARG A 96 22.71 5.42 1.17
N SER A 97 23.64 6.05 0.46
CA SER A 97 24.70 6.81 1.10
C SER A 97 24.20 8.16 1.68
N PRO A 98 24.94 8.77 2.60
CA PRO A 98 24.66 10.13 3.08
C PRO A 98 24.68 11.19 1.97
N GLU A 99 25.47 10.98 0.90
CA GLU A 99 25.61 11.92 -0.21
C GLU A 99 24.32 12.09 -1.02
N VAL A 100 23.59 10.99 -1.24
CA VAL A 100 22.29 10.98 -1.95
C VAL A 100 21.09 11.12 -1.01
N SER A 101 21.34 11.40 0.27
CA SER A 101 20.31 11.56 1.30
C SER A 101 20.03 13.01 1.69
N LYS A 102 20.74 13.97 1.08
CA LYS A 102 20.62 15.40 1.41
C LYS A 102 19.33 15.99 0.84
N ASP A 103 18.95 17.14 1.39
CA ASP A 103 17.80 17.91 0.90
C ASP A 103 17.97 18.47 -0.51
N SER A 104 19.22 18.64 -0.95
CA SER A 104 19.58 19.07 -2.28
C SER A 104 19.76 17.91 -3.26
N SER A 105 19.79 16.67 -2.77
CA SER A 105 19.99 15.49 -3.60
C SER A 105 18.74 15.23 -4.44
N THR A 106 18.96 14.89 -5.71
CA THR A 106 17.90 14.57 -6.65
C THR A 106 17.50 13.10 -6.55
N SER A 107 16.27 12.79 -6.97
CA SER A 107 15.83 11.39 -7.14
C SER A 107 16.76 10.62 -8.08
N LEU A 108 17.23 11.28 -9.15
CA LEU A 108 18.12 10.69 -10.15
C LEU A 108 19.46 10.24 -9.55
N GLU A 109 20.11 11.06 -8.71
CA GLU A 109 21.37 10.69 -8.06
C GLU A 109 21.22 9.43 -7.20
N THR A 110 20.10 9.31 -6.48
CA THR A 110 19.81 8.12 -5.66
C THR A 110 19.56 6.89 -6.54
N ILE A 111 18.84 7.05 -7.65
CA ILE A 111 18.60 5.96 -8.61
C ILE A 111 19.92 5.53 -9.26
N GLN A 112 20.80 6.46 -9.62
CA GLN A 112 22.12 6.15 -10.19
C GLN A 112 22.99 5.36 -9.21
N GLU A 113 22.98 5.72 -7.92
CA GLU A 113 23.66 4.93 -6.89
C GLU A 113 23.11 3.49 -6.82
N PHE A 114 21.79 3.34 -6.74
CA PHE A 114 21.13 2.04 -6.70
C PHE A 114 21.49 1.18 -7.92
N VAL A 115 21.40 1.74 -9.13
CA VAL A 115 21.65 1.04 -10.39
C VAL A 115 23.12 0.61 -10.53
N LYS A 116 24.07 1.38 -9.96
CA LYS A 116 25.49 1.00 -9.92
C LYS A 116 25.74 -0.26 -9.08
N LEU A 117 25.01 -0.42 -7.96
CA LEU A 117 25.16 -1.56 -7.06
C LEU A 117 24.35 -2.79 -7.48
N ASN A 118 23.37 -2.61 -8.38
CA ASN A 118 22.49 -3.66 -8.88
C ASN A 118 22.61 -3.77 -10.41
N PRO A 119 23.71 -4.35 -10.94
CA PRO A 119 24.00 -4.42 -12.37
C PRO A 119 23.02 -5.31 -13.16
N GLU A 120 22.26 -6.16 -12.48
CA GLU A 120 21.24 -7.01 -13.07
C GLU A 120 19.99 -6.23 -13.51
N VAL A 121 19.73 -5.06 -12.92
CA VAL A 121 18.52 -4.28 -13.18
C VAL A 121 18.60 -3.58 -14.54
N ASP A 122 17.68 -3.91 -15.45
CA ASP A 122 17.60 -3.36 -16.80
C ASP A 122 16.54 -2.25 -16.94
N VAL A 123 15.43 -2.34 -16.20
CA VAL A 123 14.34 -1.34 -16.17
C VAL A 123 14.02 -0.99 -14.73
N ILE A 124 13.92 0.30 -14.43
CA ILE A 124 13.61 0.84 -13.12
C ILE A 124 12.23 1.49 -13.17
N CYS A 125 11.33 1.09 -12.28
CA CYS A 125 10.11 1.82 -11.96
C CYS A 125 10.33 2.56 -10.64
N ASN A 126 10.64 3.85 -10.71
CA ASN A 126 10.70 4.68 -9.52
C ASN A 126 9.28 5.06 -9.09
N ILE A 127 8.83 4.54 -7.94
CA ILE A 127 7.49 4.82 -7.39
C ILE A 127 7.64 5.76 -6.19
N GLN A 128 6.87 6.84 -6.15
CA GLN A 128 6.91 7.78 -5.01
C GLN A 128 5.83 7.43 -4.00
N ALA A 129 6.21 7.29 -2.73
CA ALA A 129 5.26 6.98 -1.65
C ALA A 129 4.22 8.09 -1.40
N THR A 130 4.48 9.32 -1.86
CA THR A 130 3.56 10.46 -1.70
C THR A 130 2.32 10.37 -2.59
N ALA A 131 2.26 9.41 -3.52
CA ALA A 131 1.11 9.08 -4.33
C ALA A 131 0.51 7.70 -3.96
N PRO A 132 -0.16 7.58 -2.79
CA PRO A 132 -0.59 6.29 -2.24
C PRO A 132 -1.78 5.64 -2.96
N CYS A 133 -2.43 6.33 -3.91
CA CYS A 133 -3.56 5.79 -4.67
C CYS A 133 -3.13 4.98 -5.91
N LEU A 134 -1.87 4.52 -5.96
CA LEU A 134 -1.38 3.65 -7.03
C LEU A 134 -2.13 2.30 -7.03
N HIS A 135 -2.38 1.77 -8.23
CA HIS A 135 -3.03 0.48 -8.44
C HIS A 135 -2.13 -0.43 -9.28
N PRO A 136 -2.23 -1.76 -9.12
CA PRO A 136 -1.48 -2.73 -9.92
C PRO A 136 -1.61 -2.55 -11.44
N TYR A 137 -2.81 -2.20 -11.93
CA TYR A 137 -3.03 -2.06 -13.38
C TYR A 137 -2.30 -0.84 -13.96
N HIS A 138 -2.15 0.26 -13.21
CA HIS A 138 -1.36 1.42 -13.65
C HIS A 138 0.09 1.02 -13.95
N VAL A 139 0.68 0.20 -13.07
CA VAL A 139 2.04 -0.32 -13.21
C VAL A 139 2.14 -1.26 -14.41
N LYS A 140 1.17 -2.18 -14.55
CA LYS A 140 1.14 -3.15 -15.64
C LYS A 140 1.08 -2.47 -17.00
N GLU A 141 0.11 -1.58 -17.20
CA GLU A 141 -0.09 -0.90 -18.48
C GLU A 141 1.13 -0.03 -18.85
N ALA A 142 1.70 0.69 -17.89
CA ALA A 142 2.92 1.47 -18.12
C ALA A 142 4.15 0.59 -18.43
N LEU A 143 4.28 -0.59 -17.82
CA LEU A 143 5.35 -1.53 -18.16
C LEU A 143 5.16 -2.15 -19.55
N GLU A 144 3.92 -2.40 -19.99
CA GLU A 144 3.63 -2.89 -21.34
C GLU A 144 4.06 -1.87 -22.41
N MET A 145 3.98 -0.57 -22.14
CA MET A 145 4.52 0.47 -23.01
C MET A 145 6.05 0.35 -23.19
N ILE A 146 6.79 0.07 -22.11
CA ILE A 146 8.25 -0.16 -22.19
C ILE A 146 8.56 -1.48 -22.92
N THR A 147 7.90 -2.56 -22.53
CA THR A 147 8.27 -3.93 -22.94
C THR A 147 7.73 -4.34 -24.31
N GLN A 148 6.54 -3.88 -24.68
CA GLN A 148 5.88 -4.23 -25.95
C GLN A 148 6.02 -3.13 -27.00
N GLN A 149 5.91 -1.86 -26.60
CA GLN A 149 5.96 -0.72 -27.53
C GLN A 149 7.37 -0.11 -27.66
N GLY A 150 8.31 -0.59 -26.84
CA GLY A 150 9.73 -0.25 -26.91
C GLY A 150 10.05 1.18 -26.51
N PHE A 151 9.27 1.78 -25.60
CA PHE A 151 9.63 3.06 -24.98
C PHE A 151 10.83 2.91 -24.04
N ASP A 152 11.65 3.96 -23.96
CA ASP A 152 12.82 4.01 -23.08
C ASP A 152 12.46 4.61 -21.70
N SER A 153 11.45 5.48 -21.66
CA SER A 153 10.91 6.01 -20.41
C SER A 153 9.41 6.32 -20.51
N VAL A 154 8.70 6.06 -19.42
CA VAL A 154 7.25 6.29 -19.27
C VAL A 154 6.98 6.84 -17.88
N PHE A 155 6.27 7.96 -17.78
CA PHE A 155 6.01 8.62 -16.50
C PHE A 155 4.54 8.99 -16.36
N SER A 156 4.06 9.03 -15.11
CA SER A 156 2.65 9.25 -14.82
C SER A 156 2.26 10.73 -14.84
N VAL A 157 1.15 11.03 -15.50
CA VAL A 157 0.58 12.39 -15.61
C VAL A 157 -0.88 12.41 -15.23
N VAL A 158 -1.42 13.59 -14.97
CA VAL A 158 -2.84 13.87 -14.77
C VAL A 158 -3.25 15.09 -15.59
N ARG A 159 -4.44 15.04 -16.17
CA ARG A 159 -5.01 16.15 -16.93
C ARG A 159 -5.68 17.18 -16.03
N ARG A 160 -5.29 18.45 -16.18
CA ARG A 160 -5.82 19.58 -15.42
C ARG A 160 -6.35 20.65 -16.35
N HIS A 161 -7.44 21.31 -15.93
CA HIS A 161 -8.08 22.39 -16.66
C HIS A 161 -7.91 23.70 -15.87
N GLN A 162 -6.66 24.01 -15.54
CA GLN A 162 -6.29 25.21 -14.79
C GLN A 162 -5.71 26.26 -15.73
N PHE A 163 -6.07 27.51 -15.50
CA PHE A 163 -5.53 28.63 -16.26
C PHE A 163 -4.23 29.13 -15.62
N ARG A 164 -3.17 29.18 -16.42
CA ARG A 164 -1.85 29.63 -16.00
C ARG A 164 -1.63 31.08 -16.41
N TRP A 165 -1.01 31.82 -15.51
CA TRP A 165 -0.67 33.22 -15.68
C TRP A 165 0.81 33.42 -15.37
N GLN A 166 1.47 34.30 -16.12
CA GLN A 166 2.87 34.64 -15.91
C GLN A 166 3.03 35.33 -14.55
N GLU A 167 3.87 34.77 -13.68
CA GLU A 167 4.25 35.42 -12.43
C GLU A 167 5.03 36.71 -12.72
N VAL A 168 4.70 37.79 -12.02
CA VAL A 168 5.39 39.07 -12.12
C VAL A 168 5.95 39.46 -10.76
N LYS A 169 7.25 39.74 -10.71
CA LYS A 169 7.90 40.20 -9.48
C LYS A 169 7.40 41.58 -9.11
N LYS A 170 7.04 41.77 -7.83
CA LYS A 170 6.64 43.07 -7.30
C LYS A 170 7.74 44.11 -7.54
N GLY A 171 7.39 45.22 -8.17
CA GLY A 171 8.32 46.31 -8.49
C GLY A 171 9.06 46.18 -9.83
N SER A 172 8.82 45.13 -10.62
CA SER A 172 9.42 44.97 -11.96
C SER A 172 8.86 45.94 -13.02
N GLY A 173 7.68 46.52 -12.79
CA GLY A 173 6.97 47.34 -13.80
C GLY A 173 6.34 46.53 -14.92
N GLU A 174 6.42 45.19 -14.87
CA GLU A 174 5.79 44.30 -15.84
C GLU A 174 4.31 44.02 -15.48
N PHE A 175 3.55 43.51 -16.45
CA PHE A 175 2.16 43.11 -16.29
C PHE A 175 1.99 41.60 -16.52
N THR A 176 1.13 40.97 -15.73
CA THR A 176 0.80 39.54 -15.84
C THR A 176 0.17 39.24 -17.19
N LYS A 177 0.64 38.19 -17.86
CA LYS A 177 0.13 37.71 -19.14
C LYS A 177 -0.50 36.32 -19.01
N PRO A 178 -1.56 36.01 -19.77
CA PRO A 178 -2.10 34.66 -19.82
C PRO A 178 -1.11 33.71 -20.54
N LEU A 179 -0.95 32.48 -20.03
CA LEU A 179 -0.04 31.49 -20.63
C LEU A 179 -0.76 30.43 -21.47
N ASN A 180 -2.00 30.07 -21.12
CA ASN A 180 -2.75 28.98 -21.77
C ASN A 180 -4.24 29.32 -22.00
N LEU A 181 -4.58 30.62 -22.05
CA LEU A 181 -5.93 31.09 -22.34
C LEU A 181 -5.94 32.41 -23.09
N ASP A 182 -7.05 32.69 -23.76
CA ASP A 182 -7.45 34.04 -24.16
C ASP A 182 -8.43 34.60 -23.11
N PRO A 183 -8.08 35.69 -22.40
CA PRO A 183 -8.99 36.33 -21.45
C PRO A 183 -10.30 36.85 -22.06
N VAL A 184 -10.32 37.15 -23.37
CA VAL A 184 -11.52 37.61 -24.09
C VAL A 184 -12.44 36.42 -24.39
N ASN A 185 -11.87 35.26 -24.69
CA ASN A 185 -12.60 34.04 -25.07
C ASN A 185 -12.25 32.88 -24.14
N ARG A 186 -12.59 33.03 -22.85
CA ARG A 186 -12.22 32.06 -21.82
C ARG A 186 -12.98 30.73 -22.01
N PRO A 187 -12.31 29.61 -22.30
CA PRO A 187 -12.98 28.34 -22.57
C PRO A 187 -13.58 27.76 -21.28
N ARG A 188 -14.70 27.03 -21.37
CA ARG A 188 -15.19 26.18 -20.28
C ARG A 188 -14.39 24.88 -20.26
N ARG A 189 -14.53 24.10 -19.19
CA ARG A 189 -13.78 22.84 -19.02
C ARG A 189 -13.97 21.87 -20.20
N GLN A 190 -15.17 21.81 -20.77
CA GLN A 190 -15.51 20.94 -21.89
C GLN A 190 -15.08 21.49 -23.26
N ASP A 191 -14.63 22.75 -23.33
CA ASP A 191 -14.30 23.42 -24.59
C ASP A 191 -12.83 23.23 -25.00
N TRP A 192 -12.03 22.54 -24.18
CA TRP A 192 -10.61 22.24 -24.45
C TRP A 192 -10.12 21.02 -23.68
N ASP A 193 -9.04 20.41 -24.15
CA ASP A 193 -8.50 19.15 -23.61
C ASP A 193 -7.76 19.32 -22.27
N GLY A 194 -7.51 20.55 -21.82
CA GLY A 194 -6.64 20.81 -20.66
C GLY A 194 -5.15 20.57 -20.94
N GLU A 195 -4.36 20.54 -19.87
CA GLU A 195 -2.92 20.29 -19.93
C GLU A 195 -2.55 19.08 -19.05
N LEU A 196 -1.53 18.34 -19.48
CA LEU A 196 -0.97 17.23 -18.72
C LEU A 196 0.09 17.75 -17.75
N CYS A 197 -0.02 17.36 -16.49
CA CYS A 197 0.97 17.64 -15.45
C CYS A 197 1.45 16.33 -14.85
N GLU A 198 2.74 16.21 -14.54
CA GLU A 198 3.26 15.09 -13.76
C GLU A 198 2.52 15.01 -12.41
N ASN A 199 2.22 13.78 -11.98
CA ASN A 199 1.49 13.55 -10.73
C ASN A 199 2.33 12.85 -9.66
N GLY A 200 3.62 12.64 -9.91
CA GLY A 200 4.55 12.03 -8.95
C GLY A 200 4.34 10.53 -8.71
N SER A 201 3.37 9.85 -9.35
CA SER A 201 3.09 8.45 -9.00
C SER A 201 4.23 7.49 -9.33
N PHE A 202 4.67 7.47 -10.59
CA PHE A 202 5.79 6.62 -11.01
C PHE A 202 6.55 7.15 -12.23
N TYR A 203 7.79 6.68 -12.35
CA TYR A 203 8.70 6.93 -13.48
C TYR A 203 9.39 5.63 -13.88
N PHE A 204 8.98 5.05 -15.02
CA PHE A 204 9.70 3.98 -15.68
C PHE A 204 10.83 4.54 -16.54
N THR A 205 12.00 3.92 -16.43
CA THR A 205 13.19 4.33 -17.19
C THR A 205 14.11 3.14 -17.39
N THR A 206 14.75 3.07 -18.55
CA THR A 206 15.77 2.05 -18.83
C THR A 206 17.09 2.37 -18.14
N ARG A 207 17.86 1.31 -17.85
CA ARG A 207 19.22 1.45 -17.30
C ARG A 207 20.10 2.37 -18.14
N ASP A 208 20.01 2.27 -19.46
CA ASP A 208 20.83 3.05 -20.39
C ASP A 208 20.63 4.57 -20.20
N LEU A 209 19.37 5.02 -20.10
CA LEU A 209 19.06 6.43 -19.83
C LEU A 209 19.69 6.93 -18.53
N ILE A 210 19.60 6.13 -17.46
CA ILE A 210 20.11 6.51 -16.15
C ILE A 210 21.63 6.55 -16.10
N VAL A 211 22.28 5.52 -16.66
CA VAL A 211 23.74 5.32 -16.52
C VAL A 211 24.52 6.11 -17.56
N ASN A 212 24.11 6.06 -18.83
CA ASN A 212 24.87 6.62 -19.93
C ASN A 212 24.45 8.05 -20.28
N GLN A 213 23.15 8.36 -20.15
CA GLN A 213 22.63 9.69 -20.50
C GLN A 213 22.40 10.58 -19.27
N GLY A 214 22.31 10.00 -18.08
CA GLY A 214 22.02 10.74 -16.85
C GLY A 214 20.64 11.38 -16.86
N LEU A 215 19.63 10.69 -17.41
CA LEU A 215 18.27 11.19 -17.56
C LEU A 215 17.25 10.25 -16.90
N LEU A 216 16.28 10.84 -16.19
CA LEU A 216 15.12 10.08 -15.69
C LEU A 216 14.08 9.87 -16.80
N GLN A 217 13.87 10.91 -17.61
CA GLN A 217 12.96 10.94 -18.76
C GLN A 217 13.77 11.29 -20.01
N GLY A 218 13.71 10.46 -21.04
CA GLY A 218 14.48 10.64 -22.26
C GLY A 218 14.29 9.50 -23.26
N GLY A 219 15.07 9.53 -24.35
CA GLY A 219 14.97 8.56 -25.43
C GLY A 219 13.59 8.57 -26.09
N LYS A 220 13.07 7.39 -26.45
CA LYS A 220 11.68 7.22 -26.85
C LYS A 220 10.79 7.37 -25.61
N LEU A 221 10.30 8.59 -25.40
CA LEU A 221 9.53 9.02 -24.23
C LEU A 221 8.02 8.89 -24.47
N CYS A 222 7.28 8.45 -23.46
CA CYS A 222 5.82 8.54 -23.42
C CYS A 222 5.31 8.91 -22.02
N TYR A 223 4.07 9.34 -21.91
CA TYR A 223 3.39 9.54 -20.63
C TYR A 223 2.29 8.51 -20.44
N TYR A 224 1.93 8.23 -19.19
CA TYR A 224 0.77 7.43 -18.82
C TYR A 224 -0.23 8.32 -18.06
N GLU A 225 -1.39 8.58 -18.64
CA GLU A 225 -2.41 9.43 -18.03
C GLU A 225 -3.20 8.65 -16.97
N MET A 226 -3.10 9.06 -15.72
CA MET A 226 -3.88 8.54 -14.60
C MET A 226 -5.11 9.42 -14.35
N LEU A 227 -6.20 8.80 -13.90
CA LEU A 227 -7.39 9.54 -13.50
C LEU A 227 -7.10 10.48 -12.30
N PRO A 228 -7.82 11.61 -12.20
CA PRO A 228 -7.61 12.58 -11.13
C PRO A 228 -7.79 12.02 -9.71
N GLU A 229 -8.61 10.98 -9.53
CA GLU A 229 -8.82 10.37 -8.20
C GLU A 229 -7.57 9.69 -7.65
N TYR A 230 -6.69 9.22 -8.53
CA TYR A 230 -5.42 8.59 -8.18
C TYR A 230 -4.26 9.59 -8.06
N SER A 231 -4.45 10.82 -8.54
CA SER A 231 -3.47 11.91 -8.42
C SER A 231 -3.60 12.59 -7.06
N VAL A 232 -2.81 12.09 -6.11
CA VAL A 232 -2.63 12.65 -4.77
C VAL A 232 -1.15 12.88 -4.59
N ASP A 233 -0.77 14.05 -4.12
CA ASP A 233 0.58 14.31 -3.65
C ASP A 233 0.48 14.79 -2.21
N ILE A 234 1.24 14.17 -1.31
CA ILE A 234 1.24 14.47 0.11
C ILE A 234 2.55 15.16 0.44
N ASP A 235 2.54 16.48 0.56
CA ASP A 235 3.74 17.26 0.82
C ASP A 235 3.79 17.84 2.23
N VAL A 236 2.63 18.30 2.71
CA VAL A 236 2.51 19.03 3.97
C VAL A 236 1.41 18.44 4.86
N ASP A 237 1.45 18.71 6.17
CA ASP A 237 0.50 18.11 7.12
C ASP A 237 -0.97 18.45 6.83
N ILE A 238 -1.26 19.60 6.19
CA ILE A 238 -2.62 19.97 5.80
C ILE A 238 -3.22 18.99 4.75
N ASP A 239 -2.37 18.30 4.00
CA ASP A 239 -2.81 17.30 3.03
C ASP A 239 -3.22 15.99 3.71
N TRP A 240 -2.77 15.73 4.95
CA TRP A 240 -2.88 14.41 5.58
C TRP A 240 -4.33 13.91 5.74
N PRO A 241 -5.27 14.68 6.32
CA PRO A 241 -6.65 14.22 6.47
C PRO A 241 -7.36 14.05 5.11
N VAL A 242 -7.05 14.91 4.15
CA VAL A 242 -7.61 14.84 2.79
C VAL A 242 -7.08 13.60 2.06
N ALA A 243 -5.79 13.34 2.19
CA ALA A 243 -5.14 12.17 1.64
C ALA A 243 -5.68 10.89 2.27
N GLU A 244 -5.92 10.87 3.59
CA GLU A 244 -6.51 9.74 4.30
C GLU A 244 -7.89 9.40 3.76
N GLN A 245 -8.77 10.39 3.63
CA GLN A 245 -10.10 10.18 3.02
C GLN A 245 -10.00 9.74 1.56
N ARG A 246 -9.01 10.25 0.83
CA ARG A 246 -8.82 9.90 -0.58
C ARG A 246 -8.35 8.47 -0.76
N VAL A 247 -7.40 7.97 0.04
CA VAL A 247 -6.99 6.56 -0.01
C VAL A 247 -8.10 5.63 0.47
N LEU A 248 -8.91 6.05 1.46
CA LEU A 248 -10.11 5.30 1.87
C LEU A 248 -11.13 5.13 0.74
N ARG A 249 -11.24 6.14 -0.14
CA ARG A 249 -12.17 6.12 -1.25
C ARG A 249 -11.62 5.40 -2.49
N TYR A 250 -10.39 5.76 -2.89
CA TYR A 250 -9.79 5.43 -4.19
C TYR A 250 -8.42 4.75 -4.08
N GLY A 251 -7.96 4.38 -2.89
CA GLY A 251 -6.72 3.65 -2.70
C GLY A 251 -6.87 2.16 -3.03
N TYR A 252 -5.75 1.50 -3.28
CA TYR A 252 -5.71 0.07 -3.52
C TYR A 252 -5.51 -0.71 -2.22
N PHE A 253 -6.47 -1.56 -1.87
CA PHE A 253 -6.48 -2.28 -0.59
C PHE A 253 -5.87 -3.69 -0.65
N GLY A 254 -5.46 -4.16 -1.83
CA GLY A 254 -4.94 -5.52 -2.04
C GLY A 254 -5.82 -6.35 -2.99
N ARG A 255 -5.28 -7.47 -3.50
CA ARG A 255 -5.99 -8.36 -4.47
C ARG A 255 -7.26 -8.94 -3.89
N ASP A 256 -7.25 -9.14 -2.59
CA ASP A 256 -8.36 -9.66 -1.84
C ASP A 256 -9.31 -8.51 -1.49
N ILE A 257 -10.08 -8.05 -2.48
CA ILE A 257 -11.38 -7.44 -2.18
C ILE A 257 -12.16 -8.60 -1.54
N PRO A 258 -12.58 -8.49 -0.28
CA PRO A 258 -13.36 -9.55 0.33
C PRO A 258 -14.60 -9.74 -0.52
N GLU A 259 -14.75 -10.94 -1.07
CA GLU A 259 -16.07 -11.44 -1.43
C GLU A 259 -16.94 -11.25 -0.20
N VAL A 260 -18.08 -10.59 -0.41
CA VAL A 260 -19.08 -10.17 0.58
C VAL A 260 -18.89 -10.89 1.91
N VAL A 261 -18.32 -10.20 2.92
CA VAL A 261 -18.09 -10.82 4.25
C VAL A 261 -19.37 -11.52 4.70
N ARG A 262 -19.24 -12.79 5.10
CA ARG A 262 -20.33 -13.66 5.55
C ARG A 262 -20.21 -14.03 7.01
N LEU A 263 -19.00 -13.98 7.54
CA LEU A 263 -18.68 -14.34 8.91
C LEU A 263 -17.74 -13.28 9.50
N MET A 264 -18.03 -12.85 10.72
CA MET A 264 -17.18 -11.95 11.48
C MET A 264 -16.80 -12.59 12.81
N PHE A 265 -15.51 -12.60 13.10
CA PHE A 265 -14.97 -12.88 14.42
C PHE A 265 -14.60 -11.56 15.11
N CYS A 266 -15.00 -11.39 16.37
CA CYS A 266 -14.68 -10.21 17.15
C CYS A 266 -14.25 -10.61 18.56
N LYS A 267 -13.01 -10.28 18.94
CA LYS A 267 -12.53 -10.49 20.30
C LYS A 267 -13.24 -9.56 21.27
N VAL A 268 -13.69 -10.08 22.40
CA VAL A 268 -14.39 -9.25 23.40
C VAL A 268 -13.41 -8.33 24.11
N SER A 269 -12.37 -8.91 24.71
CA SER A 269 -11.34 -8.18 25.45
C SER A 269 -10.46 -7.37 24.49
N GLY A 270 -10.37 -6.06 24.73
CA GLY A 270 -9.58 -5.14 23.92
C GLY A 270 -10.29 -4.58 22.70
N CYS A 271 -11.32 -5.23 22.14
CA CYS A 271 -12.12 -4.64 21.06
C CYS A 271 -13.47 -4.08 21.55
N LEU A 272 -14.27 -4.89 22.24
CA LEU A 272 -15.56 -4.46 22.80
C LEU A 272 -15.43 -3.83 24.19
N THR A 273 -14.31 -4.09 24.87
CA THR A 273 -13.97 -3.48 26.17
C THR A 273 -12.70 -2.66 26.04
N GLU A 274 -12.54 -1.65 26.89
CA GLU A 274 -11.36 -0.77 26.93
C GLU A 274 -10.16 -1.38 27.68
N GLY A 275 -10.14 -2.70 27.89
CA GLY A 275 -9.07 -3.40 28.62
C GLY A 275 -8.98 -3.09 30.12
N ARG A 276 -9.99 -2.45 30.70
CA ARG A 276 -10.07 -2.14 32.15
C ARG A 276 -11.07 -3.03 32.86
N ILE A 277 -10.68 -3.53 34.02
CA ILE A 277 -11.54 -4.25 34.95
C ILE A 277 -11.59 -3.44 36.25
N PHE A 278 -12.80 -3.10 36.70
CA PHE A 278 -13.01 -2.45 37.99
C PHE A 278 -13.25 -3.53 39.05
N LEU A 279 -12.39 -3.57 40.06
CA LEU A 279 -12.47 -4.51 41.17
C LEU A 279 -13.00 -3.79 42.42
N SER A 280 -14.11 -4.28 42.97
CA SER A 280 -14.63 -3.79 44.25
C SER A 280 -13.89 -4.46 45.42
N LEU A 281 -13.96 -3.84 46.62
CA LEU A 281 -13.42 -4.43 47.84
C LEU A 281 -14.11 -5.74 48.25
N SER A 282 -15.32 -6.00 47.76
CA SER A 282 -16.05 -7.26 47.95
C SER A 282 -15.70 -8.33 46.91
N GLY A 283 -14.80 -8.04 45.97
CA GLY A 283 -14.39 -8.98 44.91
C GLY A 283 -15.31 -9.00 43.70
N GLU A 284 -16.20 -8.02 43.55
CA GLU A 284 -17.02 -7.89 42.33
C GLU A 284 -16.18 -7.28 41.21
N GLU A 285 -16.25 -7.88 40.03
CA GLU A 285 -15.54 -7.44 38.84
C GLU A 285 -16.54 -6.80 37.86
N MET A 286 -16.26 -5.58 37.43
CA MET A 286 -17.09 -4.85 36.48
C MET A 286 -16.30 -4.49 35.23
N VAL A 287 -16.94 -4.67 34.08
CA VAL A 287 -16.46 -4.27 32.76
C VAL A 287 -17.55 -3.49 32.04
N SER A 288 -17.13 -2.59 31.15
CA SER A 288 -18.05 -1.77 30.36
C SER A 288 -17.89 -2.03 28.87
N ILE A 289 -18.96 -1.80 28.14
CA ILE A 289 -19.03 -1.87 26.68
C ILE A 289 -19.68 -0.61 26.13
N ASN A 290 -19.44 -0.30 24.86
CA ASN A 290 -20.16 0.76 24.18
C ASN A 290 -21.45 0.23 23.54
N THR A 291 -22.56 0.93 23.74
CA THR A 291 -23.82 0.58 23.07
C THR A 291 -23.75 0.77 21.56
N ARG A 292 -22.91 1.68 21.05
CA ARG A 292 -22.67 1.85 19.61
C ARG A 292 -22.06 0.62 18.98
N ASP A 293 -21.15 -0.06 19.68
CA ASP A 293 -20.52 -1.31 19.22
C ASP A 293 -21.57 -2.41 19.07
N THR A 294 -22.53 -2.50 20.01
CA THR A 294 -23.66 -3.43 19.88
C THR A 294 -24.57 -3.13 18.70
N MET A 295 -24.70 -1.85 18.32
CA MET A 295 -25.41 -1.46 17.09
C MET A 295 -24.61 -1.87 15.84
N GLY A 296 -23.28 -1.71 15.85
CA GLY A 296 -22.42 -2.18 14.74
C GLY A 296 -22.58 -3.68 14.48
N ILE A 297 -22.64 -4.48 15.54
CA ILE A 297 -22.95 -5.92 15.45
C ILE A 297 -24.30 -6.15 14.76
N ARG A 298 -25.35 -5.43 15.14
CA ARG A 298 -26.69 -5.58 14.54
C ARG A 298 -26.70 -5.20 13.07
N MET A 299 -26.03 -4.12 12.69
CA MET A 299 -25.94 -3.69 11.30
C MET A 299 -25.31 -4.76 10.40
N LEU A 300 -24.33 -5.50 10.92
CA LEU A 300 -23.74 -6.63 10.19
C LEU A 300 -24.72 -7.79 10.06
N GLN A 301 -25.44 -8.13 11.14
CA GLN A 301 -26.44 -9.19 11.12
C GLN A 301 -27.61 -8.89 10.16
N GLU A 302 -28.05 -7.63 10.06
CA GLU A 302 -29.06 -7.17 9.10
C GLU A 302 -28.63 -7.39 7.64
N GLU A 303 -27.32 -7.37 7.37
CA GLU A 303 -26.71 -7.69 6.08
C GLU A 303 -26.24 -9.15 6.01
N GLU A 304 -26.85 -10.05 6.80
CA GLU A 304 -26.60 -11.50 6.81
C GLU A 304 -25.15 -11.88 7.12
N VAL A 305 -24.42 -11.04 7.85
CA VAL A 305 -23.10 -11.39 8.38
C VAL A 305 -23.26 -12.06 9.74
N GLU A 306 -22.85 -13.32 9.83
CA GLU A 306 -22.82 -14.03 11.11
C GLU A 306 -21.71 -13.45 11.99
N VAL A 307 -22.04 -13.01 13.21
CA VAL A 307 -21.05 -12.48 14.17
C VAL A 307 -20.81 -13.48 15.30
N VAL A 308 -19.53 -13.82 15.52
CA VAL A 308 -19.05 -14.71 16.57
C VAL A 308 -18.11 -13.93 17.49
N LEU A 309 -18.46 -13.87 18.78
CA LEU A 309 -17.66 -13.23 19.82
C LEU A 309 -16.61 -14.21 20.36
N LEU A 310 -15.36 -13.76 20.43
CA LEU A 310 -14.24 -14.56 20.90
C LEU A 310 -13.82 -14.15 22.31
N THR A 311 -13.68 -15.14 23.18
CA THR A 311 -13.24 -14.98 24.57
C THR A 311 -12.04 -15.89 24.83
N SER A 312 -11.11 -15.44 25.67
CA SER A 312 -10.00 -16.30 26.13
C SER A 312 -10.49 -17.21 27.24
N ILE A 313 -9.96 -18.44 27.30
CA ILE A 313 -10.17 -19.37 28.42
C ILE A 313 -9.67 -18.78 29.75
N GLU A 314 -8.70 -17.87 29.69
CA GLU A 314 -8.07 -17.22 30.85
C GLU A 314 -8.82 -15.98 31.33
N ASP A 315 -9.92 -15.58 30.66
CA ASP A 315 -10.68 -14.36 30.95
C ASP A 315 -12.17 -14.69 31.25
N PRO A 316 -12.49 -15.12 32.49
CA PRO A 316 -13.86 -15.48 32.87
C PRO A 316 -14.81 -14.29 32.87
N VAL A 317 -14.30 -13.07 33.06
CA VAL A 317 -15.10 -11.83 33.03
C VAL A 317 -15.60 -11.56 31.62
N ALA A 318 -14.70 -11.66 30.64
CA ALA A 318 -15.07 -11.54 29.23
C ALA A 318 -16.06 -12.62 28.80
N GLN A 319 -15.94 -13.85 29.32
CA GLN A 319 -16.92 -14.91 29.07
C GLN A 319 -18.32 -14.51 29.57
N ALA A 320 -18.43 -14.11 30.84
CA ALA A 320 -19.72 -13.72 31.41
C ALA A 320 -20.34 -12.51 30.69
N LEU A 321 -19.51 -11.56 30.23
CA LEU A 321 -19.93 -10.45 29.39
C LEU A 321 -20.42 -10.92 28.01
N ALA A 322 -19.66 -11.79 27.35
CA ALA A 322 -19.98 -12.33 26.04
C ALA A 322 -21.32 -13.08 26.06
N ASP A 323 -21.58 -13.87 27.10
CA ASP A 323 -22.84 -14.60 27.26
C ASP A 323 -24.04 -13.65 27.42
N LYS A 324 -23.86 -12.54 28.16
CA LYS A 324 -24.88 -11.49 28.29
C LYS A 324 -25.10 -10.76 26.97
N LEU A 325 -24.03 -10.50 26.22
CA LEU A 325 -24.09 -9.87 24.89
C LEU A 325 -24.81 -10.77 23.89
N ALA A 326 -24.44 -12.04 23.82
CA ALA A 326 -25.05 -13.05 22.97
C ALA A 326 -26.56 -13.15 23.19
N LYS A 327 -27.02 -13.11 24.45
CA LYS A 327 -28.46 -13.06 24.76
C LYS A 327 -29.17 -11.79 24.24
N ARG A 328 -28.45 -10.67 24.10
CA ARG A 328 -28.99 -9.38 23.66
C ARG A 328 -28.91 -9.15 22.14
N THR A 329 -27.92 -9.74 21.48
CA THR A 329 -27.62 -9.54 20.05
C THR A 329 -27.86 -10.79 19.22
N GLY A 330 -28.04 -11.96 19.82
CA GLY A 330 -28.15 -13.24 19.11
C GLY A 330 -26.82 -13.75 18.54
N CYS A 331 -25.69 -13.17 18.93
CA CYS A 331 -24.37 -13.64 18.50
C CYS A 331 -24.02 -14.99 19.11
N LYS A 332 -23.15 -15.75 18.43
CA LYS A 332 -22.51 -16.92 19.02
C LYS A 332 -21.29 -16.49 19.83
N VAL A 333 -20.96 -17.25 20.86
CA VAL A 333 -19.72 -17.06 21.63
C VAL A 333 -18.86 -18.29 21.44
N LEU A 334 -17.56 -18.09 21.25
CA LEU A 334 -16.57 -19.16 21.14
C LEU A 334 -15.39 -18.84 22.05
N GLN A 335 -15.07 -19.79 22.93
CA GLN A 335 -13.82 -19.74 23.69
C GLN A 335 -12.66 -20.20 22.81
N VAL A 336 -11.58 -19.44 22.84
CA VAL A 336 -10.35 -19.72 22.10
C VAL A 336 -9.17 -19.85 23.06
N GLY A 337 -8.20 -20.70 22.70
CA GLY A 337 -6.95 -20.84 23.43
C GLY A 337 -5.93 -19.75 23.05
N MET A 338 -4.65 -19.99 23.39
CA MET A 338 -3.56 -19.06 23.08
C MET A 338 -3.38 -18.78 21.59
N GLU A 339 -3.73 -19.72 20.71
CA GLU A 339 -3.70 -19.54 19.26
C GLU A 339 -5.14 -19.64 18.72
N PRO A 340 -5.82 -18.51 18.47
CA PRO A 340 -7.22 -18.52 18.02
C PRO A 340 -7.43 -19.31 16.74
N MET A 341 -6.44 -19.32 15.83
CA MET A 341 -6.50 -20.05 14.56
C MET A 341 -6.91 -21.53 14.73
N ASP A 342 -6.46 -22.19 15.79
CA ASP A 342 -6.71 -23.63 16.01
C ASP A 342 -8.20 -23.92 16.21
N ALA A 343 -8.92 -22.99 16.85
CA ALA A 343 -10.37 -23.10 17.06
C ALA A 343 -11.17 -22.55 15.86
N LEU A 344 -10.64 -21.54 15.17
CA LEU A 344 -11.37 -20.82 14.12
C LEU A 344 -11.31 -21.51 12.76
N ASN A 345 -10.16 -22.08 12.39
CA ASN A 345 -10.00 -22.69 11.07
C ASN A 345 -11.00 -23.84 10.81
N PRO A 346 -11.22 -24.79 11.74
CA PRO A 346 -12.26 -25.82 11.56
C PRO A 346 -13.67 -25.22 11.39
N MET A 347 -13.93 -24.10 12.06
CA MET A 347 -15.22 -23.40 12.03
C MET A 347 -15.48 -22.73 10.67
N VAL A 348 -14.42 -22.19 10.05
CA VAL A 348 -14.45 -21.59 8.71
C VAL A 348 -14.66 -22.68 7.66
N GLU A 349 -13.91 -23.79 7.76
CA GLU A 349 -14.04 -24.95 6.88
C GLU A 349 -15.42 -25.60 6.96
N GLN A 350 -15.97 -25.79 8.16
CA GLN A 350 -17.31 -26.36 8.36
C GLN A 350 -18.40 -25.51 7.69
N ARG A 351 -18.22 -24.18 7.64
CA ARG A 351 -19.13 -23.27 6.94
C ARG A 351 -18.89 -23.18 5.44
N LYS A 352 -17.92 -23.92 4.91
CA LYS A 352 -17.50 -23.87 3.50
C LYS A 352 -17.15 -22.44 3.06
N LEU A 353 -16.53 -21.69 3.97
CA LEU A 353 -16.03 -20.35 3.71
C LEU A 353 -14.52 -20.40 3.53
N ASN A 354 -13.98 -19.44 2.78
CA ASN A 354 -12.56 -19.14 2.81
C ASN A 354 -12.31 -18.02 3.80
N TRP A 355 -11.07 -17.91 4.30
CA TRP A 355 -10.68 -16.77 5.14
C TRP A 355 -10.90 -15.42 4.45
N LYS A 356 -10.96 -15.38 3.11
CA LYS A 356 -11.32 -14.19 2.32
C LYS A 356 -12.77 -13.71 2.52
N ASP A 357 -13.68 -14.60 2.93
CA ASP A 357 -15.08 -14.30 3.22
C ASP A 357 -15.29 -13.86 4.68
N VAL A 358 -14.21 -13.81 5.46
CA VAL A 358 -14.21 -13.61 6.90
C VAL A 358 -13.71 -12.20 7.23
N ALA A 359 -14.42 -11.53 8.14
CA ALA A 359 -13.90 -10.37 8.86
C ALA A 359 -13.34 -10.80 10.22
N TYR A 360 -12.20 -10.25 10.62
CA TYR A 360 -11.60 -10.52 11.93
C TYR A 360 -11.24 -9.23 12.65
N MET A 361 -11.75 -9.05 13.87
CA MET A 361 -11.34 -7.96 14.76
C MET A 361 -10.60 -8.51 15.97
N GLY A 362 -9.31 -8.16 16.07
CA GLY A 362 -8.40 -8.59 17.12
C GLY A 362 -7.74 -7.43 17.85
N THR A 363 -6.83 -7.72 18.76
CA THR A 363 -6.17 -6.68 19.56
C THR A 363 -4.69 -6.93 19.82
N ASP A 364 -4.16 -8.16 19.70
CA ASP A 364 -2.80 -8.46 20.16
C ASP A 364 -2.06 -9.50 19.29
N LYS A 365 -0.81 -9.82 19.62
CA LYS A 365 0.09 -10.74 18.90
C LYS A 365 -0.54 -12.11 18.56
N PRO A 366 -1.31 -12.77 19.43
CA PRO A 366 -2.00 -14.02 19.07
C PRO A 366 -2.96 -13.89 17.87
N ASP A 367 -3.49 -12.69 17.65
CA ASP A 367 -4.45 -12.41 16.59
C ASP A 367 -3.78 -12.24 15.22
N VAL A 368 -2.46 -12.08 15.15
CA VAL A 368 -1.70 -11.72 13.92
C VAL A 368 -1.96 -12.68 12.77
N LYS A 369 -2.01 -13.99 13.02
CA LYS A 369 -2.29 -14.97 11.96
C LYS A 369 -3.69 -14.78 11.38
N CYS A 370 -4.70 -14.63 12.24
CA CYS A 370 -6.08 -14.38 11.83
C CYS A 370 -6.21 -13.05 11.08
N LEU A 371 -5.56 -11.99 11.58
CA LEU A 371 -5.55 -10.64 10.99
C LEU A 371 -4.98 -10.65 9.56
N ASN A 372 -3.90 -11.40 9.34
CA ASN A 372 -3.28 -11.54 8.02
C ASN A 372 -4.17 -12.33 7.03
N LEU A 373 -4.82 -13.40 7.51
CA LEU A 373 -5.59 -14.30 6.64
C LEU A 373 -6.98 -13.78 6.30
N ALA A 374 -7.65 -13.11 7.24
CA ALA A 374 -9.02 -12.65 7.06
C ALA A 374 -9.15 -11.66 5.91
N GLY A 375 -10.21 -11.78 5.10
CA GLY A 375 -10.50 -10.91 3.96
C GLY A 375 -10.57 -9.45 4.36
N LEU A 376 -11.30 -9.15 5.43
CA LEU A 376 -11.17 -7.90 6.18
C LEU A 376 -10.61 -8.18 7.57
N SER A 377 -9.71 -7.33 8.03
CA SER A 377 -9.23 -7.40 9.39
C SER A 377 -9.06 -6.02 9.98
N ALA A 378 -9.34 -5.90 11.27
CA ALA A 378 -9.14 -4.66 11.97
C ALA A 378 -8.64 -4.84 13.40
N VAL A 379 -8.01 -3.78 13.88
CA VAL A 379 -7.65 -3.61 15.28
C VAL A 379 -8.13 -2.24 15.78
N PRO A 380 -8.44 -2.11 17.08
CA PRO A 380 -8.64 -0.83 17.74
C PRO A 380 -7.41 0.09 17.61
N GLY A 381 -7.63 1.41 17.69
CA GLY A 381 -6.55 2.40 17.55
C GLY A 381 -5.47 2.37 18.64
N ASP A 382 -5.75 1.72 19.77
CA ASP A 382 -4.83 1.50 20.89
C ASP A 382 -4.15 0.12 20.88
N ALA A 383 -4.32 -0.66 19.81
CA ALA A 383 -3.67 -1.96 19.68
C ALA A 383 -2.14 -1.84 19.57
N PRO A 384 -1.36 -2.86 20.00
CA PRO A 384 0.08 -2.88 19.81
C PRO A 384 0.48 -2.87 18.34
N VAL A 385 1.65 -2.28 18.03
CA VAL A 385 2.17 -2.12 16.66
C VAL A 385 2.21 -3.43 15.86
N VAL A 386 2.46 -4.55 16.52
CA VAL A 386 2.48 -5.88 15.86
C VAL A 386 1.11 -6.27 15.29
N ALA A 387 0.03 -5.94 15.99
CA ALA A 387 -1.33 -6.22 15.55
C ALA A 387 -1.78 -5.19 14.49
N ILE A 388 -1.42 -3.91 14.68
CA ILE A 388 -1.63 -2.84 13.69
C ILE A 388 -1.02 -3.21 12.34
N ASN A 389 0.22 -3.68 12.32
CA ASN A 389 0.90 -4.04 11.06
C ASN A 389 0.28 -5.26 10.36
N ALA A 390 -0.38 -6.14 11.10
CA ALA A 390 -1.06 -7.32 10.56
C ALA A 390 -2.50 -7.03 10.09
N ALA A 391 -3.12 -5.99 10.64
CA ALA A 391 -4.49 -5.61 10.31
C ALA A 391 -4.57 -4.85 8.99
N LYS A 392 -5.64 -5.08 8.23
CA LYS A 392 -5.93 -4.35 6.99
C LYS A 392 -6.54 -2.97 7.23
N TYR A 393 -7.13 -2.77 8.41
CA TYR A 393 -7.75 -1.53 8.84
C TYR A 393 -7.41 -1.25 10.31
N THR A 394 -6.84 -0.09 10.61
CA THR A 394 -6.66 0.35 12.00
C THR A 394 -7.75 1.36 12.32
N CYS A 395 -8.54 1.08 13.36
CA CYS A 395 -9.62 1.98 13.74
C CYS A 395 -9.07 3.29 14.32
N HIS A 396 -9.75 4.40 14.08
CA HIS A 396 -9.48 5.65 14.82
C HIS A 396 -9.96 5.54 16.27
N SER A 397 -11.05 4.80 16.49
CA SER A 397 -11.60 4.53 17.82
C SER A 397 -10.80 3.45 18.56
N ILE A 398 -10.67 3.62 19.88
CA ILE A 398 -10.03 2.64 20.77
C ILE A 398 -11.02 1.56 21.24
N GLY A 399 -10.49 0.50 21.86
CA GLY A 399 -11.26 -0.60 22.42
C GLY A 399 -12.38 -0.12 23.35
N GLY A 400 -13.59 -0.69 23.20
CA GLY A 400 -14.76 -0.33 24.02
C GLY A 400 -15.27 1.11 23.87
N LYS A 401 -14.79 1.86 22.87
CA LYS A 401 -15.21 3.24 22.57
C LYS A 401 -15.81 3.43 21.17
N GLY A 402 -16.25 2.37 20.50
CA GLY A 402 -16.82 2.46 19.16
C GLY A 402 -15.98 1.82 18.05
N ALA A 403 -14.87 1.16 18.38
CA ALA A 403 -14.01 0.52 17.37
C ALA A 403 -14.75 -0.59 16.58
N MET A 404 -15.61 -1.37 17.25
CA MET A 404 -16.42 -2.39 16.56
C MET A 404 -17.49 -1.74 15.68
N ARG A 405 -18.10 -0.64 16.13
CA ARG A 405 -19.03 0.14 15.31
C ARG A 405 -18.36 0.67 14.03
N GLU A 406 -17.18 1.26 14.18
CA GLU A 406 -16.41 1.81 13.07
C GLU A 406 -16.03 0.72 12.07
N PHE A 407 -15.54 -0.42 12.55
CA PHE A 407 -15.19 -1.53 11.67
C PHE A 407 -16.41 -2.14 10.98
N ALA A 408 -17.56 -2.23 11.65
CA ALA A 408 -18.81 -2.65 11.02
C ALA A 408 -19.20 -1.73 9.85
N GLU A 409 -19.12 -0.41 10.03
CA GLU A 409 -19.37 0.55 8.95
C GLU A 409 -18.38 0.37 7.79
N HIS A 410 -17.11 0.11 8.09
CA HIS A 410 -16.10 -0.21 7.08
C HIS A 410 -16.47 -1.47 6.28
N ILE A 411 -16.82 -2.57 6.96
CA ILE A 411 -17.23 -3.83 6.32
C ILE A 411 -18.41 -3.60 5.37
N LEU A 412 -19.43 -2.86 5.83
CA LEU A 412 -20.62 -2.57 5.03
C LEU A 412 -20.32 -1.70 3.81
N LEU A 413 -19.44 -0.71 3.95
CA LEU A 413 -18.99 0.11 2.83
C LEU A 413 -18.29 -0.74 1.76
N GLN A 414 -17.41 -1.66 2.17
CA GLN A 414 -16.75 -2.57 1.23
C GLN A 414 -17.76 -3.51 0.55
N LYS A 415 -18.73 -4.04 1.31
CA LYS A 415 -19.81 -4.88 0.79
C LYS A 415 -20.67 -4.14 -0.25
N GLN A 416 -20.97 -2.85 -0.04
CA GLN A 416 -21.66 -2.02 -1.03
C GLN A 416 -20.83 -1.80 -2.30
N LYS A 417 -19.53 -1.48 -2.16
CA LYS A 417 -18.62 -1.33 -3.31
C LYS A 417 -18.55 -2.61 -4.15
N ALA A 418 -18.40 -3.77 -3.50
CA ALA A 418 -18.37 -5.06 -4.18
C ALA A 418 -19.68 -5.36 -4.93
N LYS A 419 -20.85 -5.10 -4.31
CA LYS A 419 -22.17 -5.26 -4.96
C LYS A 419 -22.29 -4.38 -6.21
N SER A 420 -21.87 -3.12 -6.13
CA SER A 420 -21.92 -2.17 -7.26
C SER A 420 -21.01 -2.61 -8.42
N GLN A 421 -19.79 -3.07 -8.13
CA GLN A 421 -18.85 -3.52 -9.16
C GLN A 421 -19.35 -4.78 -9.88
N ILE A 422 -19.91 -5.74 -9.14
CA ILE A 422 -20.55 -6.95 -9.73
C ILE A 422 -21.73 -6.56 -10.63
N SER A 423 -22.50 -5.53 -10.25
CA SER A 423 -23.62 -5.05 -11.08
C SER A 423 -23.13 -4.41 -12.38
N GLN A 424 -22.00 -3.69 -12.33
CA GLN A 424 -21.39 -3.02 -13.48
C GLN A 424 -20.78 -4.03 -14.45
N ASP A 425 -20.04 -5.02 -13.94
CA ASP A 425 -19.49 -6.14 -14.74
C ASP A 425 -20.58 -6.99 -15.40
N ARG A 426 -21.76 -7.13 -14.76
CA ARG A 426 -22.92 -7.83 -15.34
C ARG A 426 -23.58 -7.03 -16.46
N ILE A 427 -23.67 -5.71 -16.32
CA ILE A 427 -24.18 -4.83 -17.37
C ILE A 427 -23.28 -4.94 -18.59
N ASP A 428 -21.96 -4.77 -18.42
CA ASP A 428 -21.00 -4.82 -19.53
C ASP A 428 -21.05 -6.16 -20.29
N ARG A 429 -21.15 -7.30 -19.60
CA ARG A 429 -21.27 -8.62 -20.25
C ARG A 429 -22.61 -8.87 -20.96
N SER A 430 -23.66 -8.13 -20.64
CA SER A 430 -24.96 -8.24 -21.31
C SER A 430 -25.11 -7.31 -22.51
N SER A 431 -24.18 -6.35 -22.65
CA SER A 431 -24.13 -5.38 -23.73
C SER A 431 -23.06 -5.68 -24.79
N PHE A 432 -22.54 -6.91 -24.84
CA PHE A 432 -21.69 -7.43 -25.91
C PHE A 432 -22.30 -8.65 -26.60
#